data_AF-Q93RA6-F1
#
_entry.id   AF-Q93RA6-F1
#
_cell.length_a   1.000
_cell.length_b   1.000
_cell.length_c   1.000
_cell.angle_alpha   90.00
_cell.angle_beta   90.00
_cell.angle_gamma   90.00
#
_symmetry.space_group_name_H-M   'P 1'
#
loop_
_entity.id
_entity.type
_entity.pdbx_description
1 polymer ?
#
loop_
_entity_poly.entity_id
_entity_poly.type
_entity_poly.pdbx_seq_one_letter_code
_entity_poly.pdbx_strand_id
1 'polypeptide(L)'
;HALRRDVYEACMKLGFSLDRRPFAPHITIARKWQGAEPFHPDRLRSLAAAKAVFSVPEIVLYRTNMERTPKYEAIAVFPLLGAPMNGRK
;
A
#
# COMPACT_ATOMS: atom_id res chain seq x y z
N HIS A 1 -10.66 -3.11 -9.53
CA HIS A 1 -11.36 -2.67 -8.30
C HIS A 1 -12.07 -3.77 -7.51
N ALA A 2 -12.39 -4.93 -8.09
CA ALA A 2 -13.10 -6.02 -7.39
C ALA A 2 -12.46 -6.41 -6.04
N LEU A 3 -11.16 -6.74 -6.03
CA LEU A 3 -10.44 -7.14 -4.81
C LEU A 3 -10.61 -6.16 -3.63
N ARG A 4 -10.46 -4.84 -3.85
CA ARG A 4 -10.63 -3.85 -2.78
C ARG A 4 -12.08 -3.78 -2.28
N ARG A 5 -13.06 -3.93 -3.16
CA ARG A 5 -14.47 -3.94 -2.75
C ARG A 5 -14.75 -5.17 -1.89
N ASP A 6 -14.33 -6.34 -2.36
CA ASP A 6 -14.62 -7.63 -1.70
C ASP A 6 -14.00 -7.67 -0.29
N VAL A 7 -12.75 -7.19 -0.14
CA VAL A 7 -12.09 -7.06 1.18
C VAL A 7 -12.84 -6.07 2.09
N TYR A 8 -13.33 -4.94 1.56
CA TYR A 8 -14.09 -3.96 2.34
C TYR A 8 -15.36 -4.55 2.91
N GLU A 9 -16.15 -5.21 2.06
CA GLU A 9 -17.43 -5.77 2.43
C GLU A 9 -17.24 -6.89 3.45
N ALA A 10 -16.21 -7.72 3.31
CA ALA A 10 -15.86 -8.72 4.30
C ALA A 10 -15.53 -8.08 5.65
N CYS A 11 -14.69 -7.04 5.68
CA CYS A 11 -14.35 -6.33 6.92
C CYS A 11 -15.56 -5.64 7.55
N MET A 12 -16.44 -5.02 6.76
CA MET A 12 -17.68 -4.41 7.25
C MET A 12 -18.62 -5.44 7.88
N LYS A 13 -18.78 -6.63 7.25
CA LYS A 13 -19.59 -7.74 7.80
C LYS A 13 -19.06 -8.27 9.12
N LEU A 14 -17.74 -8.21 9.33
CA LEU A 14 -17.09 -8.59 10.59
C LEU A 14 -17.18 -7.49 11.67
N GLY A 15 -17.81 -6.35 11.39
CA GLY A 15 -18.01 -5.26 12.35
C GLY A 15 -16.88 -4.23 12.42
N PHE A 16 -15.91 -4.25 11.49
CA PHE A 16 -14.87 -3.23 11.45
C PHE A 16 -15.41 -1.88 10.95
N SER A 17 -14.90 -0.80 11.54
CA SER A 17 -15.08 0.56 11.01
C SER A 17 -13.94 0.90 10.05
N LEU A 18 -14.27 1.21 8.81
CA LEU A 18 -13.31 1.46 7.74
C LEU A 18 -13.34 2.91 7.26
N ASP A 19 -12.25 3.38 6.67
CA ASP A 19 -12.21 4.69 5.98
C ASP A 19 -13.25 4.73 4.86
N ARG A 20 -13.96 5.86 4.76
CA ARG A 20 -15.04 6.13 3.79
C ARG A 20 -14.55 6.89 2.56
N ARG A 21 -13.31 7.37 2.56
CA ARG A 21 -12.73 8.07 1.40
C ARG A 21 -12.74 7.16 0.17
N PRO A 22 -13.00 7.71 -1.04
CA PRO A 22 -12.88 6.95 -2.28
C PRO A 22 -11.51 6.29 -2.40
N PHE A 23 -11.49 5.04 -2.85
CA PHE A 23 -10.25 4.32 -3.02
C PHE A 23 -9.49 4.81 -4.27
N ALA A 24 -8.39 5.51 -4.05
CA ALA A 24 -7.43 5.91 -5.08
C ALA A 24 -6.13 5.10 -4.91
N PRO A 25 -5.89 4.04 -5.71
CA PRO A 25 -4.70 3.21 -5.56
C PRO A 25 -3.43 4.01 -5.87
N HIS A 26 -2.54 4.14 -4.90
CA HIS A 26 -1.28 4.87 -5.03
C HIS A 26 -0.20 4.27 -4.10
N ILE A 27 1.06 4.54 -4.42
CA ILE A 27 2.19 4.22 -3.54
C ILE A 27 2.68 5.54 -2.94
N THR A 28 2.70 5.64 -1.61
CA THR A 28 3.26 6.82 -0.94
C THR A 28 4.78 6.79 -1.05
N ILE A 29 5.38 7.78 -1.73
CA ILE A 29 6.84 7.88 -1.91
C ILE A 29 7.48 8.77 -0.85
N ALA A 30 6.79 9.82 -0.39
CA ALA A 30 7.30 10.74 0.62
C ALA A 30 6.14 11.32 1.45
N ARG A 31 6.45 11.74 2.68
CA ARG A 31 5.53 12.44 3.59
C ARG A 31 6.30 13.45 4.43
N LYS A 32 5.62 14.50 4.89
CA LYS A 32 6.15 15.50 5.83
C LYS A 32 7.53 16.04 5.40
N TRP A 33 7.54 16.89 4.37
CA TRP A 33 8.75 17.59 3.95
C TRP A 33 9.41 18.27 5.16
N GLN A 34 10.66 17.91 5.42
CA GLN A 34 11.47 18.37 6.56
C GLN A 34 12.74 19.11 6.09
N GLY A 35 12.79 19.53 4.81
CA GLY A 35 13.90 20.32 4.30
C GLY A 35 13.87 21.76 4.83
N ALA A 36 15.04 22.40 4.85
CA ALA A 36 15.17 23.81 5.26
C ALA A 36 14.41 24.77 4.33
N GLU A 37 14.40 24.48 3.03
CA GLU A 37 13.68 25.26 2.02
C GLU A 37 12.24 24.77 1.83
N PRO A 38 11.28 25.61 1.40
CA PRO A 38 9.93 25.18 1.06
C PRO A 38 9.90 24.04 0.03
N PHE A 39 8.89 23.18 0.14
CA PHE A 39 8.63 22.19 -0.89
C PHE A 39 8.08 22.86 -2.15
N HIS A 40 8.81 22.76 -3.27
CA HIS A 40 8.38 23.27 -4.58
C HIS A 40 7.85 22.12 -5.44
N PRO A 41 6.52 22.01 -5.66
CA PRO A 41 5.91 20.94 -6.44
C PRO A 41 6.37 20.91 -7.91
N ASP A 42 6.78 22.05 -8.45
CA ASP A 42 7.24 22.13 -9.85
C ASP A 42 8.51 21.30 -10.09
N ARG A 43 9.31 21.04 -9.05
CA ARG A 43 10.44 20.10 -9.11
C ARG A 43 10.03 18.65 -9.35
N LEU A 44 8.77 18.29 -9.09
CA LEU A 44 8.24 16.96 -9.41
C LEU A 44 7.73 16.86 -10.85
N ARG A 45 7.44 17.97 -11.53
CA ARG A 45 6.94 17.93 -12.91
C ARG A 45 7.96 17.36 -13.90
N SER A 46 9.25 17.52 -13.60
CA SER A 46 10.35 16.93 -14.36
C SER A 46 10.56 15.44 -14.04
N LEU A 47 9.98 14.94 -12.94
CA LEU A 47 10.03 13.52 -12.61
C LEU A 47 9.07 12.78 -13.54
N ALA A 48 9.61 11.96 -14.42
CA ALA A 48 8.79 11.14 -15.31
C ALA A 48 7.84 10.28 -14.46
N ALA A 49 6.56 10.24 -14.85
CA ALA A 49 5.60 9.33 -14.23
C ALA A 49 6.16 7.91 -14.34
N ALA A 50 6.31 7.23 -13.18
CA ALA A 50 6.78 5.86 -13.15
C ALA A 50 5.78 4.98 -13.92
N LYS A 51 6.18 4.51 -15.10
CA LYS A 51 5.44 3.52 -15.89
C LYS A 51 6.07 2.16 -15.64
N ALA A 52 5.80 1.60 -14.47
CA ALA A 52 6.22 0.25 -14.11
C ALA A 52 4.99 -0.65 -14.07
N VAL A 53 5.09 -1.79 -14.77
CA VAL A 53 4.14 -2.90 -14.65
C VAL A 53 4.88 -4.03 -13.97
N PHE A 54 4.29 -4.60 -12.93
CA PHE A 54 4.87 -5.72 -12.20
C PHE A 54 3.79 -6.69 -11.77
N SER A 55 4.16 -7.96 -11.64
CA SER A 55 3.29 -9.00 -11.10
C SER A 55 3.19 -8.87 -9.59
N VAL A 56 1.97 -8.97 -9.05
CA VAL A 56 1.72 -8.97 -7.60
C VAL A 56 1.60 -10.43 -7.14
N PRO A 57 2.56 -10.96 -6.37
CA PRO A 57 2.55 -12.38 -6.02
C PRO A 57 1.67 -12.73 -4.83
N GLU A 58 1.39 -11.74 -3.97
CA GLU A 58 0.71 -11.96 -2.70
C GLU A 58 0.04 -10.68 -2.18
N ILE A 59 -0.85 -10.89 -1.21
CA ILE A 59 -1.45 -9.84 -0.39
C ILE A 59 -1.00 -10.09 1.04
N VAL A 60 -0.57 -9.04 1.74
CA VAL A 60 -0.08 -9.13 3.11
C VAL A 60 -0.99 -8.34 4.04
N LEU A 61 -1.42 -8.96 5.14
CA LEU A 61 -2.08 -8.27 6.24
C LEU A 61 -1.01 -7.73 7.19
N TYR A 62 -0.99 -6.41 7.35
CA TYR A 62 -0.05 -5.74 8.26
C TYR A 62 -0.74 -5.26 9.53
N ARG A 63 -0.04 -5.41 10.65
CA ARG A 63 -0.30 -4.67 11.89
C ARG A 63 0.57 -3.41 11.91
N THR A 64 -0.04 -2.28 12.24
CA THR A 64 0.68 -1.01 12.43
C THR A 64 1.05 -0.84 13.90
N ASN A 65 2.34 -0.76 14.20
CA ASN A 65 2.90 -0.48 15.51
C ASN A 65 3.45 0.96 15.51
N MET A 66 2.68 1.93 16.03
CA MET A 66 3.00 3.36 15.92
C MET A 66 4.32 3.75 16.60
N GLU A 67 4.67 3.06 17.67
CA GLU A 67 5.86 3.31 18.51
C GLU A 67 7.11 2.52 18.06
N ARG A 68 7.02 1.69 17.02
CA ARG A 68 8.13 0.83 16.58
C ARG A 68 8.69 1.27 15.22
N THR A 69 9.98 0.99 15.03
CA THR A 69 10.65 1.07 13.73
C THR A 69 11.24 -0.31 13.42
N PRO A 70 10.79 -1.00 12.35
CA PRO A 70 9.77 -0.59 11.38
C PRO A 70 8.34 -0.54 11.95
N LYS A 71 7.49 0.30 11.36
CA LYS A 71 6.09 0.52 11.80
C LYS A 71 5.14 -0.60 11.43
N TYR A 72 5.45 -1.35 10.37
CA TYR A 72 4.58 -2.39 9.85
C TYR A 72 5.15 -3.76 10.16
N GLU A 73 4.30 -4.64 10.66
CA GLU A 73 4.61 -6.03 10.96
C GLU A 73 3.66 -6.90 10.15
N ALA A 74 4.21 -7.78 9.30
CA ALA A 74 3.41 -8.74 8.56
C ALA A 74 2.84 -9.78 9.54
N ILE A 75 1.52 -9.90 9.60
CA ILE A 75 0.83 -10.86 10.48
C ILE A 75 0.19 -12.02 9.72
N ALA A 76 -0.06 -11.85 8.41
CA ALA A 76 -0.46 -12.93 7.52
C ALA A 76 -0.08 -12.61 6.07
N VAL A 77 0.23 -13.65 5.28
CA VAL A 77 0.58 -13.55 3.86
C VAL A 77 -0.33 -14.47 3.06
N PHE A 78 -0.96 -13.94 2.01
CA PHE A 78 -1.91 -14.62 1.16
C PHE A 78 -1.40 -14.64 -0.29
N PRO A 79 -0.79 -15.75 -0.74
CA PRO A 79 -0.34 -15.88 -2.13
C PRO A 79 -1.51 -15.79 -3.11
N LEU A 80 -1.30 -15.11 -4.25
CA LEU A 80 -2.27 -15.07 -5.34
C LEU A 80 -1.99 -16.23 -6.31
N LEU A 81 -3.02 -17.04 -6.56
CA LEU A 81 -2.95 -18.15 -7.50
C LEU A 81 -2.59 -17.62 -8.89
N GLY A 82 -1.47 -18.10 -9.45
CA GLY A 82 -0.94 -17.68 -10.76
C GLY A 82 0.30 -16.78 -10.71
N ALA A 83 0.76 -16.38 -9.52
CA ALA A 83 2.06 -15.74 -9.39
C ALA A 83 3.19 -16.78 -9.59
N PRO A 84 4.23 -16.47 -10.38
CA PRO A 84 5.39 -17.35 -10.45
C PRO A 84 5.99 -17.50 -9.05
N MET A 85 6.03 -18.75 -8.57
CA MET A 85 6.65 -19.13 -7.30
C MET A 85 8.17 -18.94 -7.40
N ASN A 86 8.65 -17.70 -7.34
CA ASN A 86 10.07 -17.44 -7.20
C ASN A 86 10.48 -17.68 -5.74
N GLY A 87 10.95 -18.90 -5.49
CA GLY A 87 11.90 -19.26 -4.44
C GLY A 87 11.63 -18.71 -3.04
N ARG A 88 10.86 -19.44 -2.23
CA ARG A 88 11.15 -19.46 -0.79
C ARG A 88 12.44 -20.27 -0.60
N LYS A 89 13.55 -19.58 -0.34
CA LYS A 89 14.65 -20.17 0.44
C LYS A 89 14.24 -20.20 1.90
#